data_AF-A0A162K4U5-F1
#
_entry.id   AF-A0A162K4U5-F1
#
_cell.length_a   1.000
_cell.length_b   1.000
_cell.length_c   1.000
_cell.angle_alpha   90.00
_cell.angle_beta   90.00
_cell.angle_gamma   90.00
#
_symmetry.space_group_name_H-M   'P 1'
#
loop_
_entity.id
_entity.type
_entity.pdbx_description
1 polymer ?
#
loop_
_entity_poly.entity_id
_entity_poly.type
_entity_poly.pdbx_seq_one_letter_code
_entity_poly.pdbx_strand_id
1 'polypeptide(L)'
;MDTPLNTGRLRQSKPRRRLPLCGGLALLLATATLYLVVVLRYSQATVRPLSWLLPPHEIVDSIDATPSDKHDRFALHPELHVSRPPRTLKLDWSITRQQHRPDGVLRDVYFINGQFPGPTIEARSGDELQITVTNNIFNDTDAGIAMHWHGLRMKGK
;
A
#
# COMPACT_ATOMS: atom_id res chain seq x y z
N MET A 1 -58.15 70.69 35.70
CA MET A 1 -57.13 70.35 36.71
C MET A 1 -57.08 68.84 36.69
N ASP A 2 -56.28 68.28 35.80
CA ASP A 2 -56.27 66.83 35.57
C ASP A 2 -54.81 66.35 35.55
N THR A 3 -54.44 65.71 36.65
CA THR A 3 -53.16 65.03 36.87
C THR A 3 -53.13 63.71 36.09
N PRO A 4 -52.04 63.38 35.39
CA PRO A 4 -51.80 62.01 34.96
C PRO A 4 -50.92 61.28 35.99
N LEU A 5 -51.39 60.14 36.50
CA LEU A 5 -50.54 59.13 37.13
C LEU A 5 -50.48 57.93 36.19
N ASN A 6 -49.48 57.92 35.29
CA ASN A 6 -49.13 56.73 34.54
C ASN A 6 -47.97 56.01 35.25
N THR A 7 -48.23 54.79 35.66
CA THR A 7 -47.34 53.92 36.43
C THR A 7 -46.21 53.40 35.55
N GLY A 8 -44.97 53.65 35.98
CA GLY A 8 -43.77 53.16 35.30
C GLY A 8 -43.69 51.64 35.35
N ARG A 9 -43.78 50.99 34.19
CA ARG A 9 -43.44 49.57 34.03
C ARG A 9 -42.02 49.49 33.46
N LEU A 10 -41.05 49.24 34.34
CA LEU A 10 -39.67 48.97 33.94
C LEU A 10 -39.61 47.70 33.09
N ARG A 11 -39.21 47.86 31.83
CA ARG A 11 -39.01 46.79 30.86
C ARG A 11 -37.71 46.05 31.24
N GLN A 12 -37.81 44.89 31.88
CA GLN A 12 -36.64 44.05 32.15
C GLN A 12 -36.03 43.56 30.83
N SER A 13 -34.80 43.97 30.55
CA SER A 13 -34.03 43.51 29.40
C SER A 13 -33.44 42.12 29.65
N LYS A 14 -33.78 41.16 28.79
CA LYS A 14 -33.24 39.79 28.79
C LYS A 14 -31.73 39.80 28.50
N PRO A 15 -30.89 39.08 29.26
CA PRO A 15 -29.43 39.11 29.05
C PRO A 15 -29.05 38.41 27.73
N ARG A 16 -28.28 39.10 26.88
CA ARG A 16 -27.65 38.52 25.70
C ARG A 16 -26.51 37.61 26.14
N ARG A 17 -26.65 36.29 25.95
CA ARG A 17 -25.57 35.31 26.17
C ARG A 17 -24.46 35.57 25.15
N ARG A 18 -23.33 36.10 25.61
CA ARG A 18 -22.10 36.18 24.81
C ARG A 18 -21.50 34.78 24.76
N LEU A 19 -21.53 34.12 23.60
CA LEU A 19 -20.73 32.91 23.40
C LEU A 19 -19.26 33.29 23.58
N PRO A 20 -18.49 32.61 24.44
CA PRO A 20 -17.09 32.94 24.62
C PRO A 20 -16.35 32.62 23.31
N LEU A 21 -15.80 33.65 22.68
CA LEU A 21 -14.95 33.60 21.49
C LEU A 21 -13.84 32.51 21.62
N CYS A 22 -13.45 32.21 22.86
CA CYS A 22 -12.49 31.18 23.25
C CYS A 22 -12.90 29.75 22.84
N GLY A 23 -14.19 29.42 22.88
CA GLY A 23 -14.68 28.08 22.48
C GLY A 23 -14.60 27.83 20.98
N GLY A 24 -14.84 28.87 20.17
CA GLY A 24 -14.69 28.80 18.72
C GLY A 24 -13.24 28.61 18.28
N LEU A 25 -12.31 29.35 18.91
CA LEU A 25 -10.88 29.20 18.65
C LEU A 25 -10.37 27.81 19.05
N ALA A 26 -10.81 27.28 20.20
CA ALA A 26 -10.44 25.93 20.63
C ALA A 26 -10.92 24.85 19.65
N LEU A 27 -12.14 24.99 19.11
CA LEU A 27 -12.70 24.05 18.13
C LEU A 27 -11.95 24.11 16.78
N LEU A 28 -11.58 25.31 16.33
CA LEU A 28 -10.79 25.50 15.12
C LEU A 28 -9.37 24.92 15.26
N LEU A 29 -8.73 25.12 16.42
CA LEU A 29 -7.41 24.53 16.70
C LEU A 29 -7.48 22.99 16.80
N ALA A 30 -8.54 22.43 17.39
CA ALA A 30 -8.73 20.98 17.48
C ALA A 30 -8.96 20.33 16.11
N THR A 31 -9.74 20.97 15.24
CA THR A 31 -10.00 20.48 13.88
C THR A 31 -8.77 20.63 12.98
N ALA A 32 -8.01 21.74 13.10
CA ALA A 32 -6.75 21.93 12.38
C ALA A 32 -5.66 20.93 12.81
N THR A 33 -5.55 20.64 14.12
CA THR A 33 -4.60 19.63 14.62
C THR A 33 -5.01 18.23 14.18
N LEU A 34 -6.30 17.88 14.21
CA LEU A 34 -6.79 16.60 13.68
C LEU A 34 -6.50 16.46 12.17
N TYR A 35 -6.77 17.51 11.38
CA TYR A 35 -6.46 17.54 9.95
C TYR A 35 -4.95 17.37 9.71
N LEU A 36 -4.11 18.08 10.45
CA LEU A 36 -2.65 17.96 10.34
C LEU A 36 -2.18 16.54 10.70
N VAL A 37 -2.71 15.92 11.74
CA VAL A 37 -2.38 14.54 12.12
C VAL A 37 -2.80 13.57 11.01
N VAL A 38 -4.00 13.72 10.43
CA VAL A 38 -4.45 12.89 9.31
C VAL A 38 -3.54 13.06 8.09
N VAL A 39 -3.21 14.30 7.71
CA VAL A 39 -2.29 14.59 6.60
C VAL A 39 -0.89 14.03 6.86
N LEU A 40 -0.36 14.16 8.08
CA LEU A 40 0.94 13.59 8.44
C LEU A 40 0.88 12.06 8.40
N ARG A 41 -0.15 11.42 8.92
CA ARG A 41 -0.30 9.95 8.85
C ARG A 41 -0.47 9.44 7.43
N TYR A 42 -1.19 10.19 6.59
CA TYR A 42 -1.42 9.83 5.19
C TYR A 42 -0.20 10.13 4.30
N SER A 43 0.58 11.17 4.60
CA SER A 43 1.85 11.46 3.91
C SER A 43 3.01 10.57 4.39
N GLN A 44 2.93 10.03 5.61
CA GLN A 44 3.84 8.97 6.09
C GLN A 44 3.52 7.61 5.44
N ALA A 45 2.40 7.48 4.72
CA ALA A 45 2.21 6.42 3.74
C ALA A 45 3.03 6.78 2.48
N THR A 46 4.31 6.41 2.55
CA THR A 46 5.23 6.17 1.42
C THR A 46 5.66 7.38 0.58
N VAL A 47 6.69 8.06 1.06
CA VAL A 47 7.92 8.23 0.26
C VAL A 47 9.10 8.23 1.23
N ARG A 48 9.96 7.22 1.16
CA ARG A 48 11.28 7.29 1.79
C ARG A 48 12.09 8.33 0.99
N PRO A 49 12.35 9.53 1.53
CA PRO A 49 12.93 10.65 0.76
C PRO A 49 14.39 10.39 0.36
N LEU A 50 14.94 9.24 0.74
CA LEU A 50 16.33 8.84 0.56
C LEU A 50 16.49 7.44 -0.04
N SER A 51 15.43 6.90 -0.64
CA SER A 51 15.52 5.63 -1.38
C SER A 51 16.36 5.74 -2.66
N TRP A 52 16.62 6.97 -3.13
CA TRP A 52 17.46 7.27 -4.30
C TRP A 52 18.92 7.61 -3.97
N LEU A 53 19.30 7.82 -2.70
CA LEU A 53 20.72 7.99 -2.31
C LEU A 53 21.41 6.68 -1.96
N LEU A 54 20.64 5.59 -1.76
CA LEU A 54 21.23 4.30 -1.97
C LEU A 54 21.48 4.21 -3.47
N PRO A 55 22.73 4.07 -3.94
CA PRO A 55 22.92 3.58 -5.29
C PRO A 55 22.04 2.32 -5.42
N PRO A 56 21.39 2.08 -6.57
CA PRO A 56 20.86 0.75 -6.85
C PRO A 56 21.97 -0.19 -6.41
N HIS A 57 21.70 -1.06 -5.45
CA HIS A 57 22.70 -2.02 -5.00
C HIS A 57 23.22 -2.60 -6.30
N GLU A 58 24.47 -2.28 -6.65
CA GLU A 58 25.12 -2.95 -7.75
C GLU A 58 24.98 -4.38 -7.31
N ILE A 59 24.10 -5.10 -7.99
CA ILE A 59 24.21 -6.54 -8.05
C ILE A 59 25.55 -6.65 -8.74
N VAL A 60 26.59 -6.75 -7.92
CA VAL A 60 27.87 -7.25 -8.36
C VAL A 60 27.50 -8.65 -8.84
N ASP A 61 27.19 -8.75 -10.12
CA ASP A 61 27.26 -9.98 -10.90
C ASP A 61 28.75 -10.35 -10.94
N SER A 62 29.31 -10.66 -9.77
CA SER A 62 30.52 -11.47 -9.64
C SER A 62 30.07 -12.89 -9.33
N ILE A 63 29.23 -13.42 -10.20
CA ILE A 63 29.38 -14.82 -10.55
C ILE A 63 29.86 -14.76 -11.98
N ASP A 64 31.09 -15.23 -12.15
CA ASP A 64 31.81 -15.46 -13.40
C ASP A 64 30.98 -16.39 -14.31
N ALA A 65 29.88 -15.86 -14.84
CA ALA A 65 28.99 -16.50 -15.76
C ALA A 65 29.47 -16.10 -17.15
N THR A 66 30.01 -17.10 -17.82
CA THR A 66 30.34 -17.11 -19.25
C THR A 66 29.31 -16.33 -20.09
N PRO A 67 29.70 -15.71 -21.23
CA PRO A 67 28.85 -14.80 -22.04
C PRO A 67 27.63 -15.43 -22.73
N SER A 68 27.18 -16.60 -22.31
CA SER A 68 26.05 -17.34 -22.84
C SER A 68 25.02 -17.49 -21.74
N ASP A 69 24.15 -16.49 -21.54
CA ASP A 69 22.70 -16.69 -21.48
C ASP A 69 21.99 -15.38 -21.10
N LYS A 70 21.59 -14.62 -22.13
CA LYS A 70 20.69 -13.46 -21.98
C LYS A 70 19.29 -13.77 -22.51
N HIS A 71 18.95 -15.03 -22.83
CA HIS A 71 17.91 -15.28 -23.83
C HIS A 71 16.65 -16.03 -23.38
N ASP A 72 16.54 -16.55 -22.17
CA ASP A 72 15.23 -17.01 -21.69
C ASP A 72 15.08 -16.88 -20.17
N ARG A 73 14.27 -15.91 -19.72
CA ARG A 73 13.95 -15.73 -18.30
C ARG A 73 13.10 -16.85 -17.70
N PHE A 74 12.63 -17.77 -18.54
CA PHE A 74 11.90 -18.97 -18.14
C PHE A 74 12.76 -20.23 -18.22
N ALA A 75 14.01 -20.13 -18.68
CA ALA A 75 14.95 -21.24 -18.58
C ALA A 75 15.12 -21.63 -17.10
N LEU A 76 15.05 -22.94 -16.86
CA LEU A 76 15.31 -23.51 -15.55
C LEU A 76 16.78 -23.85 -15.43
N HIS A 77 17.32 -23.70 -14.23
CA HIS A 77 18.70 -23.97 -13.85
C HIS A 77 18.77 -25.09 -12.80
N PRO A 78 18.43 -26.34 -13.16
CA PRO A 78 18.42 -27.49 -12.26
C PRO A 78 19.77 -27.73 -11.57
N GLU A 79 20.88 -27.40 -12.22
CA GLU A 79 22.23 -27.47 -11.68
C GLU A 79 22.41 -26.67 -10.38
N LEU A 80 21.60 -25.62 -10.16
CA LEU A 80 21.67 -24.78 -8.97
C LEU A 80 20.94 -25.38 -7.75
N HIS A 81 20.09 -26.38 -7.94
CA HIS A 81 19.25 -26.86 -6.84
C HIS A 81 18.97 -28.36 -6.77
N VAL A 82 19.26 -29.16 -7.80
CA VAL A 82 18.92 -30.58 -7.80
C VAL A 82 19.68 -31.39 -6.73
N SER A 83 20.92 -31.01 -6.42
CA SER A 83 21.83 -31.77 -5.55
C SER A 83 21.85 -31.32 -4.10
N ARG A 84 21.32 -30.13 -3.78
CA ARG A 84 21.30 -29.60 -2.40
C ARG A 84 20.19 -30.26 -1.55
N PRO A 85 20.34 -30.28 -0.21
CA PRO A 85 19.23 -30.66 0.67
C PRO A 85 18.01 -29.74 0.50
N PRO A 86 16.80 -30.21 0.87
CA PRO A 86 15.60 -29.39 0.79
C PRO A 86 15.70 -28.20 1.75
N ARG A 87 15.11 -27.07 1.36
CA ARG A 87 15.08 -25.85 2.18
C ARG A 87 13.76 -25.09 2.00
N THR A 88 13.54 -24.12 2.88
CA THR A 88 12.46 -23.16 2.70
C THR A 88 12.90 -22.06 1.74
N LEU A 89 12.15 -21.87 0.66
CA LEU A 89 12.26 -20.75 -0.26
C LEU A 89 11.28 -19.67 0.18
N LYS A 90 11.81 -18.53 0.60
CA LYS A 90 11.02 -17.37 1.01
C LYS A 90 10.93 -16.40 -0.16
N LEU A 91 9.72 -16.07 -0.57
CA LEU A 91 9.45 -15.15 -1.67
C LEU A 91 8.48 -14.07 -1.21
N ASP A 92 8.74 -12.83 -1.60
CA ASP A 92 7.86 -11.71 -1.33
C ASP A 92 7.30 -11.17 -2.64
N TRP A 93 5.98 -11.20 -2.76
CA TRP A 93 5.24 -10.87 -3.97
C TRP A 93 4.37 -9.65 -3.72
N SER A 94 4.67 -8.57 -4.45
CA SER A 94 3.86 -7.36 -4.55
C SER A 94 2.99 -7.46 -5.80
N ILE A 95 1.67 -7.51 -5.59
CA ILE A 95 0.71 -7.58 -6.68
C ILE A 95 0.19 -6.19 -7.01
N THR A 96 0.36 -5.77 -8.27
CA THR A 96 -0.11 -4.48 -8.76
C THR A 96 -0.97 -4.66 -10.02
N ARG A 97 -1.77 -3.64 -10.33
CA ARG A 97 -2.57 -3.57 -11.56
C ARG A 97 -2.24 -2.29 -12.30
N GLN A 98 -1.91 -2.42 -13.58
CA GLN A 98 -1.54 -1.30 -14.45
C GLN A 98 -2.06 -1.52 -15.88
N GLN A 99 -2.29 -0.44 -16.62
CA GLN A 99 -2.68 -0.53 -18.02
C GLN A 99 -1.47 -0.89 -18.89
N HIS A 100 -1.58 -1.94 -19.70
CA HIS A 100 -0.51 -2.40 -20.60
C HIS A 100 -1.08 -2.90 -21.93
N ARG A 101 -0.21 -3.09 -22.94
CA ARG A 101 -0.56 -3.63 -24.28
C ARG A 101 0.24 -4.89 -24.65
N PRO A 102 0.13 -6.02 -23.91
CA PRO A 102 0.94 -7.22 -24.21
C PRO A 102 0.70 -7.80 -25.61
N ASP A 103 -0.51 -7.61 -26.15
CA ASP A 103 -0.97 -8.07 -27.47
C ASP A 103 -1.25 -6.90 -28.43
N GLY A 104 -0.82 -5.68 -28.08
CA GLY A 104 -1.10 -4.46 -28.83
C GLY A 104 -2.39 -3.74 -28.44
N VAL A 105 -3.25 -4.30 -27.59
CA VAL A 105 -4.49 -3.66 -27.13
C VAL A 105 -4.38 -3.25 -25.66
N LEU A 106 -4.83 -2.03 -25.32
CA LEU A 106 -4.74 -1.53 -23.95
C LEU A 106 -5.74 -2.23 -23.02
N ARG A 107 -5.23 -2.86 -21.96
CA ARG A 107 -6.00 -3.57 -20.94
C ARG A 107 -5.39 -3.36 -19.56
N ASP A 108 -6.19 -3.55 -18.51
CA ASP A 108 -5.66 -3.71 -17.16
C ASP A 108 -4.97 -5.07 -17.04
N VAL A 109 -3.71 -5.05 -16.62
CA VAL A 109 -2.86 -6.23 -16.46
C VAL A 109 -2.40 -6.30 -15.01
N TYR A 110 -2.36 -7.52 -14.48
CA TYR A 110 -1.86 -7.82 -13.15
C TYR A 110 -0.39 -8.20 -13.24
N PHE A 111 0.41 -7.69 -12.32
CA PHE A 111 1.85 -7.93 -12.25
C PHE A 111 2.21 -8.51 -10.90
N ILE A 112 3.21 -9.38 -10.90
CA ILE A 112 3.89 -9.83 -9.68
C ILE A 112 5.27 -9.22 -9.70
N ASN A 113 5.59 -8.38 -8.73
CA ASN A 113 6.86 -7.65 -8.66
C ASN A 113 7.16 -6.85 -9.95
N GLY A 114 6.11 -6.26 -10.56
CA GLY A 114 6.22 -5.49 -11.80
C GLY A 114 6.48 -6.33 -13.07
N GLN A 115 6.43 -7.66 -12.97
CA GLN A 115 6.70 -8.56 -14.10
C GLN A 115 5.42 -9.18 -14.66
N PHE A 116 5.36 -9.28 -15.99
CA PHE A 116 4.34 -10.02 -16.73
C PHE A 116 4.98 -10.85 -17.88
N PRO A 117 4.76 -12.18 -17.96
CA PRO A 117 4.36 -13.04 -16.85
C PRO A 117 5.19 -12.81 -15.58
N GLY A 118 4.63 -13.20 -14.43
CA GLY A 118 5.29 -13.07 -13.13
C GLY A 118 6.60 -13.88 -13.04
N PRO A 119 7.36 -13.73 -11.95
CA PRO A 119 8.64 -14.41 -11.79
C PRO A 119 8.47 -15.92 -11.71
N THR A 120 9.39 -16.66 -12.32
CA THR A 120 9.47 -18.12 -12.23
C THR A 120 9.81 -18.54 -10.79
N ILE A 121 9.02 -19.45 -10.22
CA ILE A 121 9.43 -20.16 -9.00
C ILE A 121 10.20 -21.40 -9.44
N GLU A 122 11.47 -21.45 -9.07
CA GLU A 122 12.30 -22.62 -9.28
C GLU A 122 12.66 -23.27 -7.94
N ALA A 123 12.35 -24.56 -7.80
CA ALA A 123 12.49 -25.32 -6.56
C ALA A 123 12.83 -26.77 -6.88
N ARG A 124 13.43 -27.47 -5.91
CA ARG A 124 13.60 -28.93 -5.97
C ARG A 124 12.50 -29.65 -5.18
N SER A 125 12.32 -30.93 -5.48
CA SER A 125 11.41 -31.77 -4.71
C SER A 125 11.79 -31.78 -3.21
N GLY A 126 10.79 -31.53 -2.36
CA GLY A 126 10.94 -31.45 -0.91
C GLY A 126 11.21 -30.05 -0.36
N ASP A 127 11.43 -29.05 -1.21
CA ASP A 127 11.47 -27.66 -0.76
C ASP A 127 10.11 -27.21 -0.22
N GLU A 128 10.15 -26.29 0.74
CA GLU A 128 8.97 -25.60 1.25
C GLU A 128 8.91 -24.20 0.63
N LEU A 129 7.75 -23.84 0.06
CA LEU A 129 7.52 -22.49 -0.45
C LEU A 129 6.80 -21.67 0.61
N GLN A 130 7.46 -20.63 1.11
CA GLN A 130 6.86 -19.62 1.98
C GLN A 130 6.75 -18.31 1.21
N ILE A 131 5.53 -17.98 0.78
CA ILE A 131 5.31 -16.87 -0.14
C ILE A 131 4.42 -15.83 0.53
N THR A 132 4.99 -14.67 0.82
CA THR A 132 4.26 -13.51 1.33
C THR A 132 3.65 -12.77 0.14
N VAL A 133 2.33 -12.62 0.13
CA VAL A 133 1.62 -11.91 -0.95
C VAL A 133 1.05 -10.62 -0.40
N THR A 134 1.46 -9.49 -0.96
CA THR A 134 0.92 -8.16 -0.65
C THR A 134 0.08 -7.67 -1.82
N ASN A 135 -1.22 -7.47 -1.57
CA ASN A 135 -2.13 -6.88 -2.54
C ASN A 135 -2.02 -5.36 -2.49
N ASN A 136 -1.45 -4.75 -3.54
CA ASN A 136 -1.30 -3.29 -3.68
C ASN A 136 -2.26 -2.71 -4.73
N ILE A 137 -3.48 -3.27 -4.84
CA ILE A 137 -4.53 -2.77 -5.73
C ILE A 137 -5.51 -1.94 -4.91
N PHE A 138 -5.51 -0.62 -5.12
CA PHE A 138 -6.18 0.34 -4.24
C PHE A 138 -7.47 0.97 -4.81
N ASN A 139 -7.93 0.57 -6.01
CA ASN A 139 -9.01 1.26 -6.73
C ASN A 139 -10.29 0.40 -6.82
N ASP A 140 -11.40 1.13 -6.92
CA ASP A 140 -12.67 0.93 -6.22
C ASP A 140 -13.52 -0.28 -6.67
N THR A 141 -14.21 -0.90 -5.70
CA THR A 141 -15.09 -2.11 -5.72
C THR A 141 -14.49 -3.49 -5.37
N ASP A 142 -13.43 -3.53 -4.55
CA ASP A 142 -12.88 -4.74 -3.90
C ASP A 142 -12.36 -5.83 -4.85
N ALA A 143 -11.17 -5.60 -5.41
CA ALA A 143 -10.39 -6.68 -6.02
C ALA A 143 -9.67 -7.49 -4.93
N GLY A 144 -10.40 -8.38 -4.26
CA GLY A 144 -9.79 -9.48 -3.51
C GLY A 144 -8.87 -10.28 -4.41
N ILE A 145 -7.73 -10.72 -3.89
CA ILE A 145 -6.78 -11.57 -4.62
C ILE A 145 -6.71 -12.92 -3.92
N ALA A 146 -6.84 -13.99 -4.70
CA ALA A 146 -6.54 -15.34 -4.29
C ALA A 146 -5.48 -15.92 -5.21
N MET A 147 -4.48 -16.59 -4.62
CA MET A 147 -3.43 -17.28 -5.35
C MET A 147 -3.72 -18.76 -5.39
N HIS A 148 -3.58 -19.37 -6.57
CA HIS A 148 -3.75 -20.80 -6.78
C HIS A 148 -2.44 -21.41 -7.30
N TRP A 149 -2.00 -22.49 -6.66
CA TRP A 149 -0.83 -23.24 -7.07
C TRP A 149 -1.25 -24.39 -7.99
N HIS A 150 -1.33 -24.11 -9.28
CA HIS A 150 -1.73 -25.12 -10.26
C HIS A 150 -0.78 -26.32 -10.23
N GLY A 151 -1.31 -27.52 -10.05
CA GLY A 151 -0.55 -28.77 -10.01
C GLY A 151 0.06 -29.14 -8.65
N LEU A 152 0.02 -28.26 -7.64
CA LEU A 152 0.46 -28.63 -6.29
C LEU A 152 -0.68 -29.26 -5.48
N ARG A 153 -0.40 -30.42 -4.90
CA ARG A 153 -1.34 -31.07 -3.97
C ARG A 153 -1.20 -30.47 -2.57
N MET A 154 -2.18 -29.65 -2.20
CA MET A 154 -2.28 -29.04 -0.88
C MET A 154 -2.76 -30.07 0.14
N LYS A 155 -1.84 -30.74 0.84
CA LYS A 155 -2.17 -31.58 2.00
C LYS A 155 -2.40 -30.67 3.20
N GLY A 156 -3.58 -30.71 3.80
CA GLY A 156 -3.77 -30.19 5.16
C GLY A 156 -2.84 -30.90 6.13
N LYS A 157 -2.43 -30.20 7.18
CA LYS A 157 -1.77 -30.82 8.35
C LYS A 157 -2.82 -31.38 9.29
#